data_AF-A0A1F7SIM2-F1
#
_entry.id   AF-A0A1F7SIM2-F1
#
_cell.length_a   1.000
_cell.length_b   1.000
_cell.length_c   1.000
_cell.angle_alpha   90.00
_cell.angle_beta   90.00
_cell.angle_gamma   90.00
#
_symmetry.space_group_name_H-M   'P 1'
#
loop_
_entity.id
_entity.type
_entity.pdbx_description
1 polymer ?
#
loop_
_entity_poly.entity_id
_entity_poly.type
_entity_poly.pdbx_seq_one_letter_code
_entity_poly.pdbx_strand_id
1 'polypeptide(L)' 'MADYIPRLDKTRLNVSSLNDIMEEKEYWLSQKQVDRLNAIEINRRMVYGTNRTSSRLQRLLEIAELQRS' A
#
# COMPACT_ATOMS: atom_id res chain seq x y z
N MET A 1 -14.24 -24.09 3.47
CA MET A 1 -13.14 -23.78 2.54
C MET A 1 -11.87 -24.04 3.32
N ALA A 2 -11.05 -25.03 2.98
CA ALA A 2 -9.81 -25.26 3.72
C ALA A 2 -8.92 -24.02 3.58
N ASP A 3 -8.36 -23.53 4.68
CA ASP A 3 -7.46 -22.39 4.73
C ASP A 3 -6.15 -22.74 4.01
N TYR A 4 -6.14 -22.60 2.68
CA TYR A 4 -4.95 -22.80 1.86
C TYR A 4 -4.12 -21.52 1.88
N ILE A 5 -3.01 -21.55 2.60
CA ILE A 5 -2.01 -20.48 2.55
C ILE A 5 -1.22 -20.65 1.24
N PRO A 6 -1.23 -19.66 0.33
CA PRO A 6 -0.49 -19.76 -0.92
C PRO A 6 1.02 -19.89 -0.67
N ARG A 7 1.70 -20.67 -1.51
CA ARG A 7 3.16 -20.79 -1.44
C ARG A 7 3.82 -19.44 -1.72
N LEU A 8 4.72 -19.03 -0.83
CA LEU A 8 5.50 -17.82 -1.00
C LEU A 8 6.53 -17.99 -2.14
N ASP A 9 6.54 -17.05 -3.06
CA ASP A 9 7.59 -16.93 -4.06
C ASP A 9 8.86 -16.34 -3.43
N LYS A 10 9.83 -17.21 -3.14
CA LYS A 10 11.09 -16.83 -2.52
C LYS A 10 12.05 -16.11 -3.45
N THR A 11 11.81 -16.12 -4.77
CA THR A 11 12.67 -15.44 -5.74
C THR A 11 12.58 -13.92 -5.65
N ARG A 12 11.53 -13.41 -5.00
CA ARG A 12 11.32 -11.98 -4.74
C ARG A 12 11.89 -11.50 -3.40
N LEU A 13 12.47 -12.39 -2.60
CA LEU A 13 13.08 -12.02 -1.32
C LEU A 13 14.53 -11.60 -1.56
N ASN A 14 14.91 -10.44 -1.05
CA ASN A 14 16.30 -9.99 -0.99
C ASN A 14 16.76 -9.93 0.47
N VAL A 15 18.02 -10.28 0.72
CA VAL A 15 18.66 -10.13 2.03
C VAL A 15 19.72 -9.06 1.90
N SER A 16 19.64 -8.06 2.77
CA SER A 16 20.51 -6.89 2.68
C SER A 16 21.09 -6.48 4.02
N SER A 17 22.03 -5.54 3.96
CA SER A 17 22.72 -5.02 5.12
C SER A 17 21.84 -4.00 5.85
N LEU A 18 21.76 -4.11 7.18
CA LEU A 18 21.07 -3.11 8.01
C LEU A 18 21.71 -1.71 7.91
N ASN A 19 22.96 -1.60 7.46
CA ASN A 19 23.65 -0.34 7.29
C ASN A 19 23.41 0.31 5.91
N ASP A 20 22.74 -0.40 4.98
CA ASP A 20 22.40 0.15 3.67
C ASP A 20 21.06 0.89 3.74
N ILE A 21 21.13 2.19 3.98
CA ILE A 21 19.95 3.06 4.07
C ILE A 21 19.35 3.42 2.70
N MET A 22 20.02 3.08 1.60
CA MET A 22 19.62 3.49 0.25
C MET A 22 18.82 2.41 -0.47
N GLU A 23 19.11 1.14 -0.19
CA GLU A 23 18.50 0.01 -0.87
C GLU A 23 16.97 0.04 -0.85
N GLU A 24 16.34 0.31 0.32
CA GLU A 24 14.88 0.37 0.40
C GLU A 24 14.30 1.45 -0.53
N LYS A 25 14.95 2.63 -0.57
CA LYS A 25 14.52 3.75 -1.39
C LYS A 25 14.65 3.39 -2.88
N GLU A 26 15.77 2.80 -3.27
CA GLU A 26 16.02 2.38 -4.65
C GLU A 26 15.03 1.29 -5.10
N TYR A 27 14.77 0.30 -4.24
CA TYR A 27 13.75 -0.71 -4.47
C TYR A 27 12.40 -0.07 -4.76
N TRP A 28 11.91 0.83 -3.88
CA TRP A 28 10.62 1.49 -4.09
C TRP A 28 10.60 2.40 -5.31
N LEU A 29 11.71 3.02 -5.69
CA LEU A 29 11.78 3.83 -6.91
C LEU A 29 11.77 2.99 -8.19
N SER A 30 12.27 1.75 -8.14
CA SER A 30 12.24 0.82 -9.28
C SER A 30 10.86 0.19 -9.55
N GLN A 31 9.94 0.20 -8.58
CA GLN A 31 8.61 -0.37 -8.73
C GLN A 31 7.68 0.52 -9.58
N LYS A 32 6.67 -0.10 -10.21
CA LYS A 32 5.62 0.66 -10.91
C LYS A 32 4.82 1.49 -9.91
N GLN A 33 4.34 2.65 -10.37
CA GLN A 33 3.58 3.58 -9.55
C GLN A 33 2.36 2.91 -8.88
N VAL A 34 1.64 2.06 -9.62
CA VAL A 34 0.47 1.32 -9.13
C VAL A 34 0.83 0.34 -8.02
N ASP A 35 1.96 -0.35 -8.12
CA ASP A 35 2.39 -1.34 -7.13
C ASP A 35 2.74 -0.67 -5.80
N ARG A 36 3.32 0.54 -5.85
CA ARG A 36 3.61 1.36 -4.66
C ARG A 36 2.33 1.80 -3.95
N LEU A 37 1.34 2.24 -4.72
CA LEU A 37 0.03 2.62 -4.16
C LEU A 37 -0.67 1.42 -3.52
N ASN A 38 -0.60 0.25 -4.14
CA ASN A 38 -1.13 -0.98 -3.57
C ASN A 38 -0.43 -1.38 -2.26
N ALA A 39 0.89 -1.27 -2.20
CA ALA A 39 1.65 -1.53 -0.96
C ALA A 39 1.25 -0.59 0.18
N ILE A 40 1.05 0.70 -0.11
CA ILE A 40 0.56 1.69 0.86
C ILE A 40 -0.85 1.33 1.34
N GLU A 41 -1.76 0.94 0.43
CA GLU A 41 -3.13 0.55 0.79
C GLU A 41 -3.15 -0.72 1.66
N ILE A 42 -2.29 -1.69 1.38
CA ILE A 42 -2.13 -2.88 2.22
C ILE A 42 -1.69 -2.46 3.63
N ASN A 43 -0.66 -1.60 3.74
CA ASN A 43 -0.21 -1.08 5.04
C ASN A 43 -1.33 -0.35 5.78
N ARG A 44 -2.08 0.52 5.10
CA ARG A 44 -3.22 1.24 5.65
C ARG A 44 -4.27 0.27 6.22
N ARG A 45 -4.61 -0.79 5.48
CA ARG A 45 -5.58 -1.82 5.94
C ARG A 45 -5.07 -2.59 7.14
N MET A 46 -3.79 -2.94 7.16
CA MET A 46 -3.18 -3.67 8.29
C MET A 46 -3.19 -2.84 9.58
N VAL A 47 -2.82 -1.56 9.49
CA VAL A 47 -2.70 -0.68 10.68
C VAL A 47 -4.05 -0.15 11.14
N TYR A 48 -4.92 0.28 10.21
CA TYR A 48 -6.15 1.00 10.53
C TYR A 48 -7.43 0.18 10.33
N GLY A 49 -7.33 -1.02 9.75
CA GLY A 49 -8.48 -1.81 9.35
C GLY A 49 -9.17 -1.26 8.09
N THR A 50 -10.11 -2.05 7.56
CA THR A 50 -10.79 -1.74 6.31
C THR A 50 -11.75 -0.54 6.43
N ASN A 51 -12.42 -0.40 7.58
CA ASN A 51 -13.57 0.50 7.74
C ASN A 51 -13.30 1.85 8.43
N ARG A 52 -12.12 2.06 9.06
CA ARG A 52 -11.90 3.28 9.86
C ARG A 52 -11.44 4.50 9.03
N THR A 53 -10.88 4.28 7.84
CA THR A 53 -10.26 5.36 7.03
C THR A 53 -10.98 5.65 5.71
N SER A 54 -11.60 4.66 5.06
CA SER A 54 -12.21 4.81 3.73
C SER A 54 -13.38 5.79 3.73
N SER A 55 -14.25 5.74 4.75
CA SER A 55 -15.43 6.61 4.85
C SER A 55 -15.09 8.10 5.04
N ARG A 56 -13.95 8.43 5.65
CA ARG A 56 -13.49 9.81 5.86
C ARG A 56 -12.62 10.35 4.74
N LEU A 57 -11.79 9.49 4.12
CA LEU A 57 -10.92 9.89 3.01
C LEU A 57 -11.66 9.96 1.67
N GLN A 58 -12.77 9.23 1.48
CA GLN A 58 -13.61 9.35 0.28
C GLN A 58 -14.02 10.80 0.03
N ARG A 59 -14.42 11.53 1.09
CA ARG A 59 -14.84 12.94 0.96
C ARG A 59 -13.73 13.89 0.53
N LEU A 60 -12.45 13.53 0.72
CA LEU A 60 -11.32 14.39 0.33
C LEU A 60 -11.00 14.28 -1.17
N LEU A 61 -11.27 13.13 -1.78
CA LEU A 61 -11.11 12.90 -3.23
C LEU A 61 -12.46 12.91 -3.98
N GLU A 62 -13.53 13.30 -3.30
CA GLU A 62 -14.87 13.44 -3.87
C GLU A 62 -14.99 14.80 -4.58
N ILE A 63 -15.64 14.80 -5.75
CA ILE A 63 -16.01 16.04 -6.44
C ILE A 63 -17.19 16.64 -5.69
N ALA A 64 -16.94 17.70 -4.91
CA ALA A 64 -18.02 18.46 -4.28
C ALA A 64 -18.72 19.35 -5.32
N GLU A 65 -20.04 19.24 -5.43
CA GLU A 65 -20.84 20.15 -6.25
C GLU A 65 -20.85 21.55 -5.61
N LEU A 66 -20.45 22.57 -6.39
CA LEU A 66 -20.46 23.96 -5.95
C LEU A 66 -21.91 24.45 -5.87
N GLN A 67 -22.46 24.62 -4.66
CA GLN A 67 -23.74 25.31 -4.48
C GLN A 67 -23.60 26.79 -4.87
N ARG A 68 -24.29 27.21 -5.93
CA ARG A 68 -24.46 28.63 -6.27
C ARG A 68 -25.65 29.20 -5.50
N SER A 69 -25.46 30.36 -4.88
CA SER A 69 -26.52 31.17 -4.25
C SER A 69 -27.45 31.78 -5.30
#